data_AF-A0A940LSX2-F1
#
_entry.id   AF-A0A940LSX2-F1
#
_cell.length_a   1.000
_cell.length_b   1.000
_cell.length_c   1.000
_cell.angle_alpha   90.00
_cell.angle_beta   90.00
_cell.angle_gamma   90.00
#
_symmetry.space_group_name_H-M   'P 1'
#
loop_
_entity.id
_entity.type
_entity.pdbx_description
1 polymer ?
#
loop_
_entity_poly.entity_id
_entity_poly.type
_entity_poly.pdbx_seq_one_letter_code
_entity_poly.pdbx_strand_id
1 'polypeptide(L)'
;MAGRSEEVAAWSERLQGDIMASMDAQWAGVKDSGDPAVWALAEKKVRALWTFARAAKAVAALTPRPERVASPADEDEAEMHDDHPTDPAELHAALESKIAGITELLERKRRGEGAGDGGPGGDVPRRDALALQRPAD
;
A
#
# COMPACT_ATOMS: atom_id res chain seq x y z
N MET A 1 24.69 -12.71 14.69
CA MET A 1 23.47 -12.26 13.96
C MET A 1 22.19 -12.34 14.79
N ALA A 2 22.12 -13.15 15.87
CA ALA A 2 20.92 -13.29 16.71
C ALA A 2 20.37 -11.98 17.31
N GLY A 3 21.24 -11.12 17.85
CA GLY A 3 20.80 -9.88 18.52
C GLY A 3 19.99 -8.91 17.64
N ARG A 4 20.34 -8.77 16.35
CA ARG A 4 19.57 -7.92 15.42
C ARG A 4 18.16 -8.47 15.16
N SER A 5 18.01 -9.79 15.17
CA SER A 5 16.73 -10.45 14.94
C SER A 5 15.78 -10.30 16.13
N GLU A 6 16.32 -10.43 17.35
CA GLU A 6 15.59 -10.19 18.60
C GLU A 6 15.17 -8.72 18.75
N GLU A 7 16.06 -7.77 18.39
CA GLU A 7 15.75 -6.34 18.37
C GLU A 7 14.60 -6.01 17.41
N VAL A 8 14.58 -6.61 16.23
CA VAL A 8 13.52 -6.41 15.23
C VAL A 8 12.22 -7.07 15.69
N ALA A 9 12.26 -8.23 16.34
CA ALA A 9 11.08 -8.87 16.91
C ALA A 9 10.45 -7.98 18.00
N ALA A 10 11.25 -7.49 18.96
CA ALA A 10 10.78 -6.59 20.00
C ALA A 10 10.26 -5.25 19.44
N TRP A 11 10.88 -4.73 18.39
CA TRP A 11 10.38 -3.55 17.69
C TRP A 11 9.04 -3.81 17.00
N SER A 12 8.88 -4.93 16.32
CA SER A 12 7.64 -5.30 15.63
C SER A 12 6.48 -5.48 16.62
N GLU A 13 6.74 -6.10 17.77
CA GLU A 13 5.74 -6.28 18.83
C GLU A 13 5.25 -4.95 19.39
N ARG A 14 6.18 -4.02 19.71
CA ARG A 14 5.82 -2.67 20.14
C ARG A 14 4.98 -1.93 19.09
N LEU A 15 5.41 -1.98 17.83
CA LEU A 15 4.68 -1.33 16.75
C LEU A 15 3.28 -1.90 16.56
N GLN A 16 3.12 -3.22 16.67
CA GLN A 16 1.79 -3.85 16.63
C GLN A 16 0.90 -3.32 17.75
N GLY A 17 1.43 -3.22 18.97
CA GLY A 17 0.72 -2.63 20.11
C GLY A 17 0.27 -1.19 19.84
N ASP A 18 1.17 -0.35 19.30
CA ASP A 18 0.87 1.05 18.97
C ASP A 18 -0.22 1.19 17.90
N ILE A 19 -0.19 0.33 16.87
CA ILE A 19 -1.21 0.30 15.81
C ILE A 19 -2.57 -0.10 16.38
N MET A 20 -2.62 -1.15 17.21
CA MET A 20 -3.85 -1.60 17.86
C MET A 20 -4.45 -0.50 18.74
N ALA A 21 -3.65 0.10 19.62
CA ALA A 21 -4.08 1.20 20.47
C ALA A 21 -4.60 2.40 19.65
N SER A 22 -3.95 2.68 18.50
CA SER A 22 -4.39 3.75 17.60
C SER A 22 -5.71 3.45 16.91
N MET A 23 -5.95 2.19 16.51
CA MET A 23 -7.23 1.74 15.95
C MET A 23 -8.34 1.82 16.99
N ASP A 24 -8.08 1.37 18.22
CA ASP A 24 -9.04 1.47 19.33
C ASP A 24 -9.41 2.93 19.62
N ALA A 25 -8.43 3.84 19.59
CA ALA A 25 -8.67 5.27 19.74
C ALA A 25 -9.53 5.85 18.59
N GLN A 26 -9.33 5.40 17.35
CA GLN A 26 -10.20 5.82 16.23
C GLN A 26 -11.61 5.27 16.41
N TRP A 27 -11.76 3.99 16.76
CA TRP A 27 -13.04 3.37 17.02
C TRP A 27 -13.81 4.07 18.13
N ALA A 28 -13.16 4.34 19.27
CA ALA A 28 -13.75 5.06 20.38
C ALA A 28 -14.23 6.47 19.99
N GLY A 29 -13.54 7.13 19.05
CA GLY A 29 -13.92 8.45 18.53
C GLY A 29 -15.08 8.46 17.54
N VAL A 30 -15.40 7.33 16.90
CA VAL A 30 -16.47 7.25 15.88
C VAL A 30 -17.69 6.45 16.29
N LYS A 31 -17.57 5.51 17.24
CA LYS A 31 -18.61 4.50 17.54
C LYS A 31 -19.98 5.08 17.90
N ASP A 32 -20.01 6.25 18.52
CA ASP A 32 -21.25 6.94 18.94
C ASP A 32 -21.53 8.18 18.07
N SER A 33 -20.73 8.41 17.01
CA SER A 33 -20.85 9.56 16.14
C SER A 33 -21.76 9.28 14.95
N GLY A 34 -22.79 10.11 14.77
CA GLY A 34 -23.61 10.17 13.56
C GLY A 34 -23.06 11.12 12.49
N ASP A 35 -21.94 11.81 12.74
CA ASP A 35 -21.35 12.78 11.80
C ASP A 35 -20.47 12.07 10.75
N PRO A 36 -20.82 12.13 9.45
CA PRO A 36 -20.02 11.55 8.38
C PRO A 36 -18.59 12.14 8.27
N ALA A 37 -18.39 13.40 8.67
CA ALA A 37 -17.07 14.03 8.61
C ALA A 37 -16.09 13.41 9.63
N VAL A 38 -16.60 13.05 10.81
CA VAL A 38 -15.85 12.36 11.86
C VAL A 38 -15.43 10.97 11.38
N TRP A 39 -16.35 10.24 10.73
CA TRP A 39 -16.05 8.94 10.10
C TRP A 39 -15.01 9.04 8.99
N ALA A 40 -15.14 10.00 8.08
CA ALA A 40 -14.20 10.20 6.98
C ALA A 40 -12.78 10.51 7.49
N LEU A 41 -12.67 11.30 8.57
CA LEU A 41 -11.39 11.59 9.21
C LEU A 41 -10.78 10.34 9.85
N ALA A 42 -11.57 9.54 10.56
CA ALA A 42 -11.10 8.31 11.19
C ALA A 42 -10.65 7.28 10.14
N GLU A 43 -11.40 7.12 9.05
CA GLU A 43 -11.03 6.25 7.94
C GLU A 43 -9.70 6.68 7.32
N LYS A 44 -9.50 7.97 7.09
CA LYS A 44 -8.23 8.51 6.59
C LYS A 44 -7.05 8.15 7.52
N LYS A 45 -7.25 8.23 8.84
CA LYS A 45 -6.23 7.86 9.82
C LYS A 45 -5.95 6.35 9.82
N VAL A 46 -6.98 5.51 9.73
CA VAL A 46 -6.83 4.05 9.62
C VAL A 46 -6.05 3.66 8.36
N ARG A 47 -6.33 4.30 7.21
CA ARG A 47 -5.57 4.08 5.98
C ARG A 47 -4.10 4.48 6.12
N ALA A 48 -3.80 5.56 6.85
CA ALA A 48 -2.42 5.94 7.14
C ALA A 48 -1.71 4.89 8.01
N LEU A 49 -2.36 4.40 9.08
CA LEU A 49 -1.83 3.32 9.91
C LEU A 49 -1.52 2.06 9.09
N TRP A 50 -2.39 1.70 8.15
CA TRP A 50 -2.16 0.56 7.26
C TRP A 50 -0.91 0.70 6.38
N THR A 51 -0.63 1.93 5.94
CA THR A 51 0.57 2.22 5.14
C THR A 51 1.83 2.01 5.96
N PHE A 52 1.84 2.47 7.22
CA PHE A 52 2.95 2.23 8.15
C PHE A 52 3.12 0.76 8.48
N ALA A 53 2.04 0.02 8.72
CA ALA A 53 2.07 -1.42 8.97
C ALA A 53 2.70 -2.19 7.80
N ARG A 54 2.34 -1.83 6.55
CA ARG A 54 2.89 -2.46 5.35
C ARG A 54 4.39 -2.17 5.18
N ALA A 55 4.81 -0.92 5.43
CA ALA A 55 6.22 -0.55 5.39
C ALA A 55 7.01 -1.32 6.47
N ALA A 56 6.46 -1.45 7.68
CA ALA A 56 7.09 -2.19 8.75
C ALA A 56 7.22 -3.69 8.45
N LYS A 57 6.20 -4.30 7.83
CA LYS A 57 6.28 -5.69 7.34
C LYS A 57 7.44 -5.88 6.36
N ALA A 58 7.65 -4.92 5.45
CA ALA A 58 8.77 -4.97 4.52
C ALA A 58 10.13 -4.88 5.23
N VAL A 59 10.24 -4.02 6.25
CA VAL A 59 11.46 -3.92 7.09
C VAL A 59 11.73 -5.22 7.85
N ALA A 60 10.71 -5.82 8.45
CA ALA A 60 10.85 -7.08 9.16
C ALA A 60 11.29 -8.23 8.24
N ALA A 61 10.77 -8.29 7.01
CA ALA A 61 11.14 -9.31 6.02
C ALA A 61 12.61 -9.22 5.56
N LEU A 62 13.24 -8.05 5.64
CA LEU A 62 14.67 -7.87 5.34
C LEU A 62 15.59 -8.33 6.48
N THR A 63 15.03 -8.70 7.63
CA THR A 63 15.81 -9.14 8.79
C THR A 63 16.02 -10.64 8.73
N PRO A 64 17.28 -11.13 8.87
CA PRO A 64 17.55 -12.56 8.93
C PRO A 64 16.74 -13.22 10.05
N ARG A 65 15.93 -14.22 9.68
CA ARG A 65 15.22 -15.05 10.66
C ARG A 65 16.28 -15.80 11.47
N PRO A 66 16.20 -15.83 12.82
CA PRO A 66 17.08 -16.69 13.56
C PRO A 66 16.76 -18.12 13.14
N GLU A 67 17.78 -18.92 12.82
CA GLU A 67 17.62 -20.34 12.54
C GLU A 67 16.83 -20.94 13.71
N ARG A 68 15.56 -21.28 13.46
CA ARG A 68 14.81 -22.12 14.39
C ARG A 68 15.56 -23.44 14.39
N VAL A 69 16.15 -23.80 15.53
CA VAL A 69 16.56 -25.18 15.77
C VAL A 69 15.31 -26.02 15.53
N ALA A 70 15.32 -26.80 14.46
CA ALA A 70 14.18 -27.62 14.08
C ALA A 70 13.84 -28.54 15.26
N SER A 71 12.68 -28.30 15.87
CA SER A 71 12.05 -29.32 16.70
C SER A 71 11.54 -30.39 15.72
N PRO A 72 11.76 -31.69 15.97
CA PRO A 72 11.45 -32.77 15.02
C PRO A 72 9.94 -33.05 14.88
N ALA A 73 9.08 -32.03 14.97
CA ALA A 73 7.63 -32.15 14.94
C ALA A 73 6.96 -31.42 13.76
N ASP A 74 7.71 -30.66 12.95
CA ASP A 74 7.15 -29.86 11.84
C ASP A 74 7.46 -30.48 10.47
N GLU A 75 7.34 -31.81 10.33
CA GLU A 75 7.55 -32.53 9.05
C GLU A 75 6.27 -32.75 8.22
N ASP A 76 5.12 -32.17 8.59
CA ASP A 76 3.86 -32.46 7.88
C ASP A 76 3.02 -31.22 7.54
N GLU A 77 3.65 -30.19 6.98
CA GLU A 77 2.95 -29.25 6.09
C GLU A 77 3.70 -29.13 4.77
N ALA A 78 3.23 -29.94 3.82
CA ALA A 78 3.65 -29.92 2.43
C ALA A 78 3.51 -28.51 1.82
N GLU A 79 4.67 -27.92 1.50
CA GLU A 79 5.03 -27.55 0.14
C GLU A 79 3.93 -26.89 -0.71
N MET A 80 3.54 -25.66 -0.32
CA MET A 80 3.06 -24.67 -1.29
C MET A 80 4.30 -23.97 -1.86
N HIS A 81 4.88 -24.54 -2.93
CA HIS A 81 5.90 -23.85 -3.72
C HIS A 81 5.30 -22.55 -4.29
N ASP A 82 5.54 -21.43 -3.62
CA ASP A 82 5.59 -20.14 -4.31
C ASP A 82 6.82 -20.21 -5.22
N ASP A 83 6.60 -20.13 -6.53
CA ASP A 83 7.63 -19.97 -7.57
C ASP A 83 8.33 -18.60 -7.41
N HIS A 84 8.95 -18.36 -6.26
CA HIS A 84 9.82 -17.22 -6.07
C HIS A 84 11.21 -17.61 -6.58
N PRO A 85 11.68 -17.02 -7.70
CA PRO A 85 13.05 -17.25 -8.15
C PRO A 85 14.00 -16.90 -7.00
N THR A 86 14.70 -17.91 -6.50
CA THR A 86 15.65 -17.78 -5.38
C THR A 86 17.08 -17.63 -5.92
N ASP A 87 17.29 -17.84 -7.22
CA ASP A 87 18.54 -17.56 -7.91
C ASP A 87 18.74 -16.03 -8.09
N PRO A 88 19.84 -15.45 -7.60
CA PRO A 88 20.19 -14.05 -7.83
C PRO A 88 20.14 -13.60 -9.29
N ALA A 89 20.46 -14.48 -10.24
CA ALA A 89 20.42 -14.14 -11.67
C ALA A 89 18.98 -13.95 -12.18
N GLU A 90 18.06 -14.79 -11.74
CA GLU A 90 16.63 -14.72 -12.09
C GLU A 90 15.95 -13.52 -11.43
N LEU A 91 16.34 -13.17 -10.20
CA LEU A 91 15.90 -11.96 -9.52
C LEU A 91 16.33 -10.70 -10.27
N HIS A 92 17.56 -10.66 -10.77
CA HIS A 92 18.06 -9.56 -11.59
C HIS A 92 17.27 -9.42 -12.89
N ALA A 93 17.04 -10.52 -13.61
CA ALA A 93 16.25 -10.51 -14.84
C ALA A 93 14.80 -10.05 -14.59
N ALA A 94 14.17 -10.50 -13.50
CA ALA A 94 12.83 -10.08 -13.12
C ALA A 94 12.76 -8.60 -12.75
N LEU A 95 13.80 -8.07 -12.10
CA LEU A 95 13.91 -6.64 -11.78
C LEU A 95 14.08 -5.79 -13.03
N GLU A 96 14.97 -6.19 -13.94
CA GLU A 96 15.21 -5.51 -15.22
C GLU A 96 13.94 -5.47 -16.09
N SER A 97 13.21 -6.59 -16.15
CA SER A 97 11.91 -6.67 -16.84
C SER A 97 10.88 -5.70 -16.26
N LYS A 98 10.78 -5.60 -14.93
CA LYS A 98 9.87 -4.66 -14.26
C LYS A 98 10.27 -3.20 -14.52
N ILE A 99 11.57 -2.88 -14.51
CA ILE A 99 12.08 -1.54 -14.81
C ILE A 99 11.75 -1.15 -16.27
N ALA A 100 11.89 -2.09 -17.22
CA ALA A 100 11.53 -1.86 -18.61
C ALA A 100 10.03 -1.57 -18.76
N GLY A 101 9.17 -2.36 -18.11
CA GLY A 101 7.71 -2.13 -18.15
C GLY A 101 7.27 -0.79 -17.54
N ILE A 102 7.91 -0.36 -16.45
CA ILE A 102 7.66 0.96 -15.86
C ILE A 102 8.09 2.08 -16.81
N THR A 103 9.25 1.94 -17.45
CA THR A 103 9.74 2.90 -18.44
C THR A 103 8.77 3.03 -19.62
N GLU A 104 8.28 1.91 -20.14
CA GLU A 104 7.32 1.89 -21.23
C GLU A 104 5.98 2.54 -20.84
N LEU A 105 5.50 2.26 -19.62
CA LEU A 105 4.28 2.88 -19.08
C LEU A 105 4.42 4.40 -18.96
N LEU A 106 5.59 4.88 -18.53
CA LEU A 106 5.88 6.30 -18.42
C LEU A 106 5.97 6.96 -19.81
N GLU A 107 6.57 6.30 -20.80
CA GLU A 107 6.59 6.79 -22.18
C GLU A 107 5.20 6.78 -22.84
N ARG A 108 4.37 5.78 -22.55
CA ARG A 108 2.97 5.74 -23.00
C ARG A 108 2.15 6.87 -22.40
N LYS A 109 2.34 7.13 -21.10
CA LYS A 109 1.69 8.26 -20.40
C LYS A 109 2.18 9.61 -20.92
N ARG A 110 3.47 9.73 -21.26
CA ARG A 110 4.06 10.93 -21.91
C ARG A 110 3.47 11.18 -23.30
N ARG A 111 3.10 10.12 -24.02
CA ARG A 111 2.42 10.18 -25.32
C ARG A 111 0.92 10.47 -25.23
N GLY A 112 0.33 10.54 -24.02
CA GLY A 112 -1.07 10.92 -23.82
C GLY A 112 -2.09 9.85 -24.25
N GLU A 113 -1.67 8.60 -24.43
CA GLU A 113 -2.56 7.52 -24.83
C GLU A 113 -3.16 6.83 -23.60
N GLY A 114 -4.38 7.25 -23.25
CA GLY A 114 -5.19 6.61 -22.22
C GLY A 114 -6.62 7.14 -22.18
N ALA A 115 -7.47 6.69 -23.11
CA ALA A 115 -8.90 6.38 -22.88
C ALA A 115 -9.54 5.96 -24.22
N GLY A 116 -9.97 4.70 -24.31
CA GLY A 116 -10.69 4.19 -25.46
C GLY A 116 -11.33 2.85 -25.14
N ASP A 117 -12.30 2.84 -24.24
CA ASP A 117 -13.33 1.79 -24.21
C ASP A 117 -14.71 2.42 -23.95
N GLY A 118 -15.69 2.02 -24.77
CA GLY A 118 -17.12 2.16 -24.47
C GLY A 118 -17.88 3.40 -24.97
N GLY A 119 -18.40 3.35 -26.21
CA GLY A 119 -19.83 3.61 -26.52
C GLY A 119 -20.36 5.05 -26.58
N PRO A 120 -21.16 5.42 -27.62
CA PRO A 120 -21.78 6.73 -27.74
C PRO A 120 -23.12 6.77 -27.00
N GLY A 121 -23.32 7.76 -26.12
CA GLY A 121 -24.64 8.01 -25.58
C GLY A 121 -24.67 9.06 -24.48
N GLY A 122 -25.23 10.22 -24.80
CA GLY A 122 -25.87 11.08 -23.80
C GLY A 122 -25.19 12.42 -23.54
N ASP A 123 -25.53 13.38 -24.41
CA ASP A 123 -25.84 14.77 -24.07
C ASP A 123 -24.79 15.64 -23.36
N VAL A 124 -24.29 16.59 -24.15
CA VAL A 124 -23.97 17.93 -23.66
C VAL A 124 -25.25 18.77 -23.81
N PRO A 125 -25.59 19.66 -22.86
CA PRO A 125 -25.21 21.05 -23.12
C PRO A 125 -24.76 21.79 -21.86
N ARG A 126 -23.56 22.35 -21.93
CA ARG A 126 -23.10 23.43 -21.08
C ARG A 126 -23.68 24.73 -21.64
N ARG A 127 -24.73 25.26 -21.01
CA ARG A 127 -25.23 26.62 -21.24
C ARG A 127 -24.70 27.56 -20.17
N ASP A 128 -23.89 28.50 -20.62
CA ASP A 128 -23.80 29.92 -20.29
C ASP A 128 -24.12 30.40 -18.87
N ALA A 129 -23.13 31.06 -18.24
CA ALA A 129 -23.21 32.49 -17.90
C ALA A 129 -22.07 32.88 -16.94
N LEU A 130 -20.98 33.44 -17.47
CA LEU A 130 -20.17 34.41 -16.74
C LEU A 130 -20.23 35.71 -17.55
N ALA A 131 -21.10 36.61 -17.11
CA ALA A 131 -21.15 37.98 -17.58
C ALA A 131 -20.92 38.92 -16.40
N LEU A 132 -20.32 40.07 -16.75
CA LEU A 132 -20.14 41.33 -16.00
C LEU A 132 -18.82 41.45 -15.22
N GLN A 133 -18.01 42.50 -15.40
CA GLN A 133 -17.88 43.54 -16.43
C GLN A 133 -16.57 44.32 -16.13
N ARG A 134 -15.97 44.90 -17.18
CA ARG A 134 -14.80 45.81 -17.15
C ARG A 134 -15.03 47.06 -16.28
N PRO A 135 -13.96 47.80 -15.94
CA PRO A 135 -13.97 49.25 -16.02
C PRO A 135 -13.21 49.74 -17.27
N ALA A 136 -13.69 50.85 -17.85
CA ALA A 136 -12.98 51.65 -18.84
C ALA A 136 -12.95 53.11 -18.38
N ASP A 137 -11.86 53.77 -18.74
CA ASP A 137 -11.44 55.17 -18.60
C ASP A 137 -11.05 55.69 -17.21
#